data_AF-F6ICM7-F1
#
_entry.id   AF-F6ICM7-F1
#
_cell.length_a   1.000
_cell.length_b   1.000
_cell.length_c   1.000
_cell.angle_alpha   90.00
_cell.angle_beta   90.00
_cell.angle_gamma   90.00
#
_symmetry.space_group_name_H-M   'P 1'
#
loop_
_entity.id
_entity.type
_entity.pdbx_description
1 polymer ?
#
loop_
_entity_poly.entity_id
_entity_poly.type
_entity_poly.pdbx_seq_one_letter_code
_entity_poly.pdbx_strand_id
1 'polypeptide(L)'
;MTARWPDPDRAIIGRYVASLDLRSTKSRACYAQVLHGLQDVAERYEALDQEVLLVWLRESAVRRAPSTLLHRTRIVDRFFEHLAEIGAIQRNPVSALRDECNIKQCMPIWRALASRNPEEALAELRQPRPFGSVLGEMMAEHVAMMRRRGY
;
A
#
# COMPACT_ATOMS: atom_id res chain seq x y z
N MET A 1 -11.47 -8.55 -5.80
CA MET A 1 -11.26 -9.88 -5.18
C MET A 1 -9.85 -9.86 -4.64
N THR A 2 -9.67 -9.98 -3.32
CA THR A 2 -8.34 -10.02 -2.69
C THR A 2 -7.72 -11.39 -2.96
N ALA A 3 -6.50 -11.40 -3.52
CA ALA A 3 -5.82 -12.63 -3.89
C ALA A 3 -5.07 -13.22 -2.69
N ARG A 4 -4.96 -14.55 -2.63
CA ARG A 4 -4.05 -15.26 -1.71
C ARG A 4 -2.61 -14.83 -1.97
N TRP A 5 -1.74 -14.93 -0.95
CA TRP A 5 -0.31 -14.64 -1.10
C TRP A 5 0.30 -15.43 -2.27
N PRO A 6 0.96 -14.78 -3.25
CA PRO A 6 1.28 -15.39 -4.54
C PRO A 6 2.68 -16.04 -4.61
N ASP A 7 3.28 -16.42 -3.48
CA ASP A 7 4.65 -16.95 -3.43
C ASP A 7 4.74 -18.27 -2.63
N PRO A 8 4.18 -19.39 -3.13
CA PRO A 8 4.20 -20.68 -2.43
C PRO A 8 5.62 -21.22 -2.23
N ASP A 9 6.53 -20.94 -3.16
CA ASP A 9 7.92 -21.41 -3.13
C ASP A 9 8.87 -20.45 -2.38
N ARG A 10 8.33 -19.36 -1.81
CA ARG A 10 9.09 -18.30 -1.11
C ARG A 10 10.27 -17.72 -1.92
N ALA A 11 10.14 -17.72 -3.24
CA ALA A 11 11.21 -17.35 -4.17
C ALA A 11 11.05 -15.94 -4.75
N ILE A 12 9.83 -15.37 -4.74
CA ILE A 12 9.58 -14.04 -5.32
C ILE A 12 10.36 -12.96 -4.56
N ILE A 13 10.38 -12.99 -3.22
CA ILE A 13 11.12 -12.02 -2.42
C ILE A 13 12.62 -12.08 -2.74
N GLY A 14 13.19 -13.29 -2.82
CA GLY A 14 14.62 -13.47 -3.15
C GLY A 14 14.97 -12.89 -4.52
N ARG A 15 14.15 -13.18 -5.54
CA ARG A 15 14.32 -12.63 -6.90
C ARG A 15 14.17 -11.10 -6.93
N TYR A 16 13.18 -10.56 -6.24
CA TYR A 16 12.98 -9.11 -6.14
C TYR A 16 14.16 -8.42 -5.45
N VAL A 17 14.62 -8.91 -4.29
CA VAL A 17 15.75 -8.30 -3.59
C VAL A 17 17.04 -8.40 -4.41
N ALA A 18 17.23 -9.49 -5.17
CA ALA A 18 18.37 -9.66 -6.06
C ALA A 18 18.32 -8.75 -7.30
N SER A 19 17.12 -8.38 -7.78
CA SER A 19 16.98 -7.46 -8.93
C SER A 19 17.17 -5.99 -8.56
N LEU A 20 17.05 -5.64 -7.27
CA LEU A 20 17.30 -4.28 -6.81
C LEU A 20 18.81 -3.95 -6.80
N ASP A 21 19.18 -2.81 -7.38
CA ASP A 21 20.54 -2.26 -7.28
C ASP A 21 20.81 -1.63 -5.89
N LEU A 22 20.80 -2.47 -4.86
CA LEU A 22 21.09 -2.07 -3.49
C LEU A 22 22.61 -2.07 -3.26
N ARG A 23 23.12 -0.89 -2.91
CA ARG A 23 24.56 -0.60 -2.71
C ARG A 23 25.24 -1.42 -1.61
N SER A 24 24.51 -2.05 -0.69
CA SER A 24 25.11 -2.79 0.42
C SER A 24 24.38 -4.09 0.76
N THR A 25 25.13 -5.10 1.19
CA THR A 25 24.61 -6.37 1.72
C THR A 25 23.68 -6.15 2.92
N LYS A 26 23.98 -5.16 3.77
CA LYS A 26 23.12 -4.80 4.91
C LYS A 26 21.75 -4.29 4.45
N SER A 27 21.71 -3.49 3.38
CA SER A 27 20.45 -3.03 2.78
C SER A 27 19.64 -4.19 2.22
N ARG A 28 20.27 -5.12 1.50
CA ARG A 28 19.60 -6.33 0.98
C ARG A 28 19.01 -7.18 2.10
N ALA A 29 19.80 -7.44 3.15
CA ALA A 29 19.34 -8.18 4.33
C ALA A 29 18.17 -7.49 5.04
N CYS A 30 18.20 -6.15 5.13
CA CYS A 30 17.11 -5.36 5.70
C CYS A 30 15.82 -5.50 4.87
N TYR A 31 15.91 -5.40 3.54
CA TYR A 31 14.76 -5.57 2.64
C TYR A 31 14.19 -6.99 2.75
N ALA A 32 15.03 -8.01 2.64
CA ALA A 32 14.60 -9.40 2.78
C ALA A 32 13.93 -9.65 4.14
N GLN A 33 14.52 -9.16 5.25
CA GLN A 33 13.91 -9.29 6.58
C GLN A 33 12.52 -8.65 6.65
N VAL A 34 12.34 -7.45 6.09
CA VAL A 34 11.06 -6.75 6.08
C VAL A 34 10.00 -7.56 5.32
N LEU A 35 10.37 -8.04 4.13
CA LEU A 35 9.46 -8.74 3.22
C LEU A 35 9.13 -10.15 3.70
N HIS A 36 10.09 -10.89 4.27
CA HIS A 36 9.80 -12.19 4.87
C HIS A 36 8.89 -12.05 6.08
N GLY A 37 9.07 -11.03 6.92
CA GLY A 37 8.13 -10.77 8.02
C GLY A 37 6.70 -10.47 7.53
N LEU A 38 6.55 -9.83 6.37
CA LEU A 38 5.25 -9.63 5.73
C LEU A 38 4.67 -10.95 5.18
N GLN A 39 5.50 -11.74 4.48
CA GLN A 39 5.12 -13.05 3.96
C GLN A 39 4.64 -13.98 5.08
N ASP A 40 5.37 -14.05 6.19
CA ASP A 40 5.01 -14.89 7.34
C ASP A 40 3.64 -14.51 7.92
N VAL A 41 3.28 -13.21 7.89
CA VAL A 41 1.93 -12.79 8.25
C VAL A 41 0.94 -13.18 7.17
N ALA A 42 1.19 -12.84 5.90
CA ALA A 42 0.26 -13.06 4.80
C ALA A 42 -0.09 -14.54 4.59
N GLU A 43 0.83 -15.46 4.83
CA GLU A 43 0.59 -16.90 4.71
C GLU A 43 -0.37 -17.47 5.78
N ARG A 44 -0.60 -16.75 6.89
CA ARG A 44 -1.61 -17.10 7.90
C ARG A 44 -3.03 -16.73 7.49
N TYR A 45 -3.20 -15.97 6.41
CA TYR A 45 -4.48 -15.44 5.96
C TYR A 45 -4.83 -15.97 4.57
N GLU A 46 -6.12 -16.11 4.29
CA GLU A 46 -6.59 -16.60 2.98
C GLU A 46 -6.42 -15.54 1.88
N ALA A 47 -6.41 -14.27 2.25
CA ALA A 47 -6.34 -13.15 1.33
C ALA A 47 -5.37 -12.07 1.82
N LEU A 48 -4.67 -11.44 0.87
CA LEU A 48 -3.84 -10.26 1.13
C LEU A 48 -4.71 -9.00 1.16
N ASP A 49 -5.20 -8.64 2.34
CA ASP A 49 -6.11 -7.51 2.57
C ASP A 49 -5.62 -6.55 3.69
N GLN A 50 -6.50 -5.65 4.13
CA GLN A 50 -6.19 -4.67 5.18
C GLN A 50 -5.78 -5.35 6.50
N GLU A 51 -6.37 -6.49 6.85
CA GLU A 51 -6.08 -7.17 8.11
C GLU A 51 -4.64 -7.67 8.17
N VAL A 52 -4.15 -8.25 7.07
CA VAL A 52 -2.74 -8.66 6.93
C VAL A 52 -1.79 -7.48 7.19
N LEU A 53 -2.10 -6.29 6.64
CA LEU A 53 -1.28 -5.10 6.83
C LEU A 53 -1.28 -4.64 8.30
N LEU A 54 -2.44 -4.66 8.96
CA LEU A 54 -2.58 -4.29 10.37
C LEU A 54 -1.79 -5.21 11.29
N VAL A 55 -1.89 -6.53 11.06
CA VAL A 55 -1.19 -7.54 11.85
C VAL A 55 0.32 -7.41 11.65
N TRP A 56 0.79 -7.28 10.40
CA TRP A 56 2.20 -7.07 10.12
C TRP A 56 2.75 -5.79 10.76
N LEU A 57 2.00 -4.68 10.72
CA LEU A 57 2.38 -3.43 11.37
C LEU A 57 2.48 -3.60 12.89
N ARG A 58 1.50 -4.27 13.51
CA ARG A 58 1.45 -4.53 14.95
C ARG A 58 2.65 -5.36 15.40
N GLU A 59 2.94 -6.48 14.73
CA GLU A 59 4.09 -7.35 15.03
C GLU A 59 5.43 -6.66 14.76
N SER A 60 5.48 -5.79 13.75
CA SER A 60 6.67 -4.99 13.45
C SER A 60 6.92 -3.88 14.45
N ALA A 61 5.86 -3.28 15.01
CA ALA A 61 5.93 -2.19 15.99
C ALA A 61 6.50 -2.63 17.34
N VAL A 62 6.30 -3.88 17.75
CA VAL A 62 6.83 -4.43 19.03
C VAL A 62 8.34 -4.22 19.17
N ARG A 63 9.07 -4.28 18.05
CA ARG A 63 10.55 -4.26 18.05
C ARG A 63 11.13 -2.95 17.54
N ARG A 64 10.32 -1.95 17.17
CA ARG A 64 10.78 -0.82 16.35
C ARG A 64 10.12 0.49 16.74
N ALA A 65 10.93 1.55 16.71
CA ALA A 65 10.43 2.91 16.82
C ALA A 65 9.48 3.25 15.64
N PRO A 66 8.45 4.10 15.84
CA PRO A 66 7.49 4.46 14.80
C PRO A 66 8.11 5.00 13.51
N SER A 67 9.17 5.81 13.61
CA SER A 67 9.88 6.35 12.43
C SER A 67 10.52 5.25 11.58
N THR A 68 11.08 4.23 12.22
CA THR A 68 11.68 3.07 11.53
C THR A 68 10.61 2.20 10.89
N LEU A 69 9.46 2.02 11.56
CA LEU A 69 8.33 1.29 11.02
C LEU A 69 7.81 1.95 9.73
N LEU A 70 7.56 3.27 9.76
CA LEU A 70 7.11 4.03 8.60
C LEU A 70 8.12 4.04 7.44
N HIS A 71 9.41 3.97 7.71
CA HIS A 71 10.40 3.81 6.64
C HIS A 71 10.26 2.43 5.97
N ARG A 72 10.03 1.38 6.76
CA ARG A 72 9.88 0.00 6.27
C ARG A 72 8.61 -0.22 5.47
N THR A 73 7.53 0.51 5.75
CA THR A 73 6.32 0.42 4.94
C THR A 73 6.56 0.81 3.48
N ARG A 74 7.53 1.70 3.19
CA ARG A 74 7.92 2.05 1.82
C ARG A 74 8.54 0.89 1.05
N ILE A 75 9.20 -0.04 1.75
CA ILE A 75 9.75 -1.27 1.15
C ILE A 75 8.60 -2.19 0.75
N VAL A 76 7.61 -2.35 1.63
CA VAL A 76 6.41 -3.15 1.40
C VAL A 76 5.58 -2.56 0.26
N ASP A 77 5.34 -1.26 0.24
CA ASP A 77 4.56 -0.57 -0.80
C ASP A 77 5.15 -0.79 -2.20
N ARG A 78 6.47 -0.60 -2.35
CA ARG A 78 7.19 -0.87 -3.61
C ARG A 78 7.17 -2.34 -4.00
N PHE A 79 7.21 -3.24 -3.03
CA PHE A 79 7.11 -4.67 -3.32
C PHE A 79 5.70 -5.03 -3.82
N PHE A 80 4.64 -4.44 -3.27
CA PHE A 80 3.29 -4.62 -3.80
C PHE A 80 3.12 -4.04 -5.20
N GLU A 81 3.75 -2.91 -5.50
CA GLU A 81 3.82 -2.38 -6.88
C GLU A 81 4.47 -3.42 -7.80
N HIS A 82 5.63 -3.97 -7.42
CA HIS A 82 6.30 -5.01 -8.19
C HIS A 82 5.45 -6.28 -8.38
N LEU A 83 4.76 -6.75 -7.32
CA LEU A 83 3.86 -7.90 -7.42
C LEU A 83 2.72 -7.64 -8.40
N ALA A 84 2.19 -6.42 -8.46
CA ALA A 84 1.17 -6.05 -9.42
C ALA A 84 1.74 -5.95 -10.85
N GLU A 85 2.94 -5.39 -11.02
CA GLU A 85 3.64 -5.28 -12.31
C GLU A 85 3.90 -6.65 -12.95
N ILE A 86 4.29 -7.64 -12.16
CA ILE A 86 4.52 -9.02 -12.66
C ILE A 86 3.23 -9.86 -12.74
N GLY A 87 2.07 -9.27 -12.41
CA GLY A 87 0.77 -9.94 -12.43
C GLY A 87 0.54 -10.97 -11.32
N ALA A 88 1.39 -10.99 -10.28
CA ALA A 88 1.26 -11.91 -9.14
C ALA A 88 0.09 -11.54 -8.22
N ILE A 89 -0.27 -10.25 -8.16
CA ILE A 89 -1.51 -9.77 -7.54
C ILE A 89 -2.28 -8.89 -8.52
N GLN A 90 -3.60 -8.85 -8.40
CA GLN A 90 -4.44 -7.99 -9.24
C GLN A 90 -4.13 -6.50 -9.02
N ARG A 91 -3.85 -6.12 -7.76
CA ARG A 91 -3.62 -4.72 -7.38
C ARG A 91 -2.87 -4.62 -6.06
N ASN A 92 -2.03 -3.59 -5.90
CA ASN A 92 -1.45 -3.22 -4.60
C ASN A 92 -2.58 -2.89 -3.58
N PRO A 93 -2.68 -3.59 -2.43
CA PRO A 93 -3.75 -3.40 -1.44
C PRO A 93 -3.74 -1.99 -0.83
N VAL A 94 -2.57 -1.37 -0.65
CA VAL A 94 -2.45 0.01 -0.17
C VAL A 94 -2.96 1.00 -1.22
N SER A 95 -2.71 0.71 -2.49
CA SER A 95 -3.25 1.51 -3.59
C SER A 95 -4.77 1.37 -3.70
N ALA A 96 -5.36 0.24 -3.33
CA ALA A 96 -6.81 0.08 -3.25
C ALA A 96 -7.41 0.98 -2.15
N LEU A 97 -6.86 0.91 -0.93
CA LEU A 97 -7.25 1.79 0.18
C LEU A 97 -7.08 3.28 -0.14
N ARG A 98 -5.99 3.64 -0.81
CA ARG A 98 -5.72 5.00 -1.27
C ARG A 98 -6.85 5.53 -2.16
N ASP A 99 -7.31 4.72 -3.11
CA ASP A 99 -8.39 5.09 -4.02
C ASP A 99 -9.75 5.18 -3.32
N GLU A 100 -10.01 4.29 -2.35
CA GLU A 100 -11.20 4.35 -1.50
C GLU A 100 -11.24 5.64 -0.66
N CYS A 101 -10.09 6.08 -0.15
CA CYS A 101 -9.95 7.36 0.55
C CYS A 101 -9.89 8.58 -0.41
N ASN A 102 -9.81 8.36 -1.73
CA ASN A 102 -9.67 9.42 -2.73
C ASN A 102 -8.50 10.38 -2.46
N ILE A 103 -7.36 9.83 -2.05
CA ILE A 103 -6.14 10.59 -1.80
C ILE A 103 -5.05 10.24 -2.81
N LYS A 104 -4.04 11.11 -2.98
CA LYS A 104 -3.00 10.91 -4.01
C LYS A 104 -1.80 10.07 -3.55
N GLN A 105 -1.59 9.94 -2.24
CA GLN A 105 -0.36 9.36 -1.68
C GLN A 105 -0.68 8.14 -0.82
N CYS A 106 0.20 7.13 -0.83
CA CYS A 106 0.08 5.92 0.01
C CYS A 106 0.55 6.15 1.46
N MET A 107 1.42 7.12 1.71
CA MET A 107 1.98 7.35 3.06
C MET A 107 0.93 7.73 4.12
N PRO A 108 -0.11 8.54 3.84
CA PRO A 108 -1.22 8.73 4.76
C PRO A 108 -1.94 7.43 5.14
N ILE A 109 -2.17 6.52 4.18
CA ILE A 109 -2.76 5.20 4.47
C ILE A 109 -1.90 4.43 5.47
N TRP A 110 -0.58 4.36 5.24
CA TRP A 110 0.34 3.69 6.17
C TRP A 110 0.34 4.31 7.57
N ARG A 111 0.21 5.65 7.68
CA ARG A 111 0.09 6.32 8.98
C ARG A 111 -1.23 6.01 9.68
N ALA A 112 -2.33 5.99 8.93
CA ALA A 112 -3.63 5.62 9.47
C ALA A 112 -3.63 4.16 9.96
N LEU A 113 -3.12 3.22 9.15
CA LEU A 113 -2.99 1.81 9.53
C LEU A 113 -2.10 1.58 10.77
N ALA A 114 -1.06 2.41 10.95
CA ALA A 114 -0.15 2.34 12.09
C ALA A 114 -0.66 3.12 13.32
N SER A 115 -1.81 3.79 13.24
CA SER A 115 -2.40 4.55 14.35
C SER A 115 -3.02 3.64 15.40
N ARG A 116 -3.44 4.23 16.53
CA ARG A 116 -4.12 3.49 17.61
C ARG A 116 -5.50 2.98 17.18
N ASN A 117 -6.21 3.75 16.35
CA ASN A 117 -7.55 3.43 15.82
C ASN A 117 -7.51 3.48 14.29
N PRO A 118 -7.06 2.41 13.60
CA PRO A 118 -6.90 2.42 12.15
C PRO A 118 -8.16 2.71 11.35
N GLU A 119 -9.32 2.20 11.79
CA GLU A 119 -10.60 2.41 11.11
C GLU A 119 -11.02 3.88 11.13
N GLU A 120 -10.94 4.52 12.29
CA GLU A 120 -11.21 5.94 12.48
C GLU A 120 -10.24 6.79 11.66
N ALA A 121 -8.94 6.52 11.75
CA ALA A 121 -7.92 7.24 11.01
C ALA A 121 -8.08 7.10 9.47
N LEU A 122 -8.49 5.93 8.97
CA LEU A 122 -8.80 5.74 7.56
C LEU A 122 -10.08 6.49 7.15
N ALA A 123 -11.09 6.51 8.02
CA ALA A 123 -12.32 7.26 7.77
C ALA A 123 -12.06 8.77 7.67
N GLU A 124 -11.21 9.32 8.53
CA GLU A 124 -10.79 10.73 8.49
C GLU A 124 -10.02 11.09 7.21
N LEU A 125 -9.33 10.13 6.60
CA LEU A 125 -8.63 10.35 5.32
C LEU A 125 -9.56 10.41 4.12
N ARG A 126 -10.81 9.94 4.22
CA ARG A 126 -11.72 9.88 3.07
C ARG A 126 -12.07 11.29 2.60
N GLN A 127 -11.58 11.64 1.42
CA GLN A 127 -11.92 12.90 0.77
C GLN A 127 -13.13 12.72 -0.14
N PRO A 128 -14.07 13.69 -0.18
CA PRO A 128 -15.15 13.65 -1.16
C PRO A 128 -14.56 13.62 -2.57
N ARG A 129 -15.13 12.76 -3.43
CA ARG A 129 -14.72 12.72 -4.84
C ARG A 129 -14.99 14.08 -5.48
N PRO A 130 -14.06 14.65 -6.25
CA PRO A 130 -14.35 15.83 -7.06
C PRO A 130 -15.58 15.55 -7.89
N PHE A 131 -16.55 16.46 -7.89
CA PHE A 131 -17.80 16.30 -8.64
C PHE A 131 -18.65 15.09 -8.20
N GLY A 132 -18.50 14.60 -6.97
CA GLY A 132 -19.29 13.47 -6.45
C GLY A 132 -20.71 13.83 -5.98
N SER A 133 -21.16 15.07 -6.19
CA SER A 133 -22.52 15.52 -5.88
C SER A 133 -23.46 15.37 -7.08
N VAL A 134 -24.77 15.52 -6.87
CA VAL A 134 -25.80 15.51 -7.93
C VAL A 134 -25.49 16.55 -9.03
N LEU A 135 -24.91 17.69 -8.68
CA LEU A 135 -24.51 18.74 -9.62
C LEU A 135 -23.09 18.56 -10.17
N GLY A 136 -22.38 17.54 -9.68
CA GLY A 136 -20.97 17.34 -9.98
C GLY A 136 -20.71 17.06 -11.45
N GLU A 137 -21.54 16.23 -12.10
CA GLU A 137 -21.36 15.89 -13.52
C GLU A 137 -21.46 17.14 -14.42
N MET A 138 -22.46 18.00 -14.17
CA MET A 138 -22.59 19.30 -14.84
C MET A 138 -21.38 20.21 -14.59
N MET A 139 -20.85 20.22 -13.37
CA MET A 139 -19.65 20.98 -13.04
C MET A 139 -18.39 20.41 -13.70
N ALA A 140 -18.28 19.10 -13.84
CA ALA A 140 -17.16 18.44 -14.53
C ALA A 140 -17.16 18.78 -16.02
N GLU A 141 -18.32 18.74 -16.66
CA GLU A 141 -18.50 19.17 -18.05
C GLU A 141 -18.15 20.64 -18.24
N HIS A 142 -18.60 21.50 -17.32
CA HIS A 142 -18.28 22.92 -17.35
C HIS A 142 -16.77 23.18 -17.24
N VAL A 143 -16.08 22.54 -16.29
CA VAL A 143 -14.61 22.66 -16.14
C VAL A 143 -13.87 22.11 -17.36
N ALA A 144 -14.32 20.99 -17.93
CA ALA A 144 -13.74 20.44 -19.15
C ALA A 144 -13.90 21.39 -20.35
N MET A 145 -15.06 22.04 -20.46
CA MET A 145 -15.32 23.08 -21.46
C MET A 145 -14.38 24.29 -21.27
N MET A 146 -14.22 24.77 -20.03
CA MET A 146 -13.35 25.90 -19.72
C MET A 146 -11.88 25.61 -20.08
N ARG A 147 -11.37 24.41 -19.76
CA ARG A 147 -10.01 23.99 -20.13
C ARG A 147 -9.79 23.94 -21.65
N ARG A 148 -10.76 23.46 -22.42
CA ARG A 148 -10.68 23.45 -23.90
C ARG A 148 -10.59 24.86 -24.51
N ARG A 149 -11.08 25.86 -23.79
CA ARG A 149 -11.04 27.28 -24.18
C ARG A 149 -9.79 28.02 -23.70
N GLY A 150 -8.88 27.33 -23.01
CA GLY A 150 -7.61 27.89 -22.56
C GLY A 150 -7.66 28.64 -21.22
N TYR A 151 -8.72 28.43 -20.42
CA TYR A 151 -8.80 28.89 -19.02
C TYR A 151 -8.18 27.88 -18.04
#